data_AF-A0A7W1TNR1-F1
#
_entry.id   AF-A0A7W1TNR1-F1
#
_cell.length_a   1.000
_cell.length_b   1.000
_cell.length_c   1.000
_cell.angle_alpha   90.00
_cell.angle_beta   90.00
_cell.angle_gamma   90.00
#
_symmetry.space_group_name_H-M   'P 1'
#
loop_
_entity.id
_entity.type
_entity.pdbx_description
1 polymer ?
#
loop_
_entity_poly.entity_id
_entity_poly.type
_entity_poly.pdbx_seq_one_letter_code
_entity_poly.pdbx_strand_id
1 'polypeptide(L)'
;MHPCLVADLSGYARWEGSAGPQAMVVLLTNRRASPCVLEARPHMHIVDVQDQVLPTRDTSPSTEQGQLVVQPGQRARTEMTWQNYCQSNPNGPLRLTVELIGTHDQFPVLVTDAKGNSQAATPLCTAQGQPSTLYIDPFDIVHQE
;
A
#
# COMPACT_ATOMS: atom_id res chain seq x y z
N MET A 1 -14.58 7.91 -18.88
CA MET A 1 -13.63 7.73 -17.77
C MET A 1 -14.36 6.91 -16.71
N HIS A 2 -13.80 5.80 -16.26
CA HIS A 2 -14.43 4.87 -15.31
C HIS A 2 -13.56 4.74 -14.06
N PRO A 3 -14.10 4.31 -12.90
CA PRO A 3 -13.28 3.94 -11.75
C PRO A 3 -12.28 2.84 -12.13
N CYS A 4 -11.05 2.90 -11.64
CA CYS A 4 -10.07 1.83 -11.86
C CYS A 4 -10.56 0.55 -11.16
N LEU A 5 -10.64 -0.55 -11.91
CA LEU A 5 -10.95 -1.88 -11.35
C LEU A 5 -9.66 -2.63 -11.05
N VAL A 6 -9.73 -3.63 -10.17
CA VAL A 6 -8.61 -4.56 -9.90
C VAL A 6 -8.02 -5.14 -11.19
N ALA A 7 -8.88 -5.53 -12.13
CA ALA A 7 -8.45 -6.11 -13.40
C ALA A 7 -7.71 -5.12 -14.33
N ASP A 8 -7.92 -3.81 -14.13
CA ASP A 8 -7.28 -2.76 -14.93
C ASP A 8 -5.87 -2.45 -14.44
N LEU A 9 -5.54 -2.83 -13.21
CA LEU A 9 -4.31 -2.46 -12.54
C LEU A 9 -3.33 -3.64 -12.46
N SER A 10 -2.04 -3.32 -12.45
CA SER A 10 -1.00 -4.14 -11.85
C SER A 10 -0.32 -3.33 -10.75
N GLY A 11 0.21 -3.96 -9.73
CA GLY A 11 0.97 -3.23 -8.72
C GLY A 11 2.03 -4.07 -8.04
N TYR A 12 2.93 -3.37 -7.36
CA TYR A 12 3.89 -3.96 -6.45
C TYR A 12 4.11 -3.01 -5.27
N ALA A 13 4.54 -3.60 -4.16
CA ALA A 13 4.81 -2.91 -2.92
C ALA A 13 6.24 -3.27 -2.50
N ARG A 14 7.03 -2.28 -2.14
CA ARG A 14 8.45 -2.48 -1.84
C ARG A 14 8.86 -1.75 -0.57
N TRP A 15 9.50 -2.46 0.34
CA TRP A 15 10.17 -1.83 1.47
C TRP A 15 11.37 -1.01 1.01
N GLU A 16 11.48 0.21 1.52
CA GLU A 16 12.61 1.11 1.34
C GLU A 16 13.27 1.36 2.70
N GLY A 17 14.58 1.10 2.77
CA GLY A 17 15.38 1.21 3.99
C GLY A 17 15.64 -0.14 4.68
N SER A 18 16.62 -0.14 5.60
CA SER A 18 17.14 -1.36 6.25
C SER A 18 17.12 -1.34 7.78
N ALA A 19 16.76 -0.24 8.43
CA ALA A 19 16.64 -0.16 9.90
C ALA A 19 15.75 1.03 10.32
N GLY A 20 14.71 0.78 11.13
CA GLY A 20 13.81 1.82 11.65
C GLY A 20 12.35 1.65 11.21
N PRO A 21 11.55 2.74 11.18
CA PRO A 21 10.25 2.77 10.51
C PRO A 21 10.36 2.14 9.12
N GLN A 22 9.46 1.22 8.81
CA GLN A 22 9.45 0.55 7.52
C GLN A 22 8.68 1.44 6.56
N ALA A 23 9.41 2.16 5.69
CA ALA A 23 8.83 2.92 4.60
C ALA A 23 8.57 1.99 3.42
N MET A 24 7.39 2.06 2.83
CA MET A 24 6.98 1.24 1.69
C MET A 24 6.58 2.16 0.55
N VAL A 25 7.07 1.86 -0.64
CA VAL A 25 6.55 2.42 -1.88
C VAL A 25 5.53 1.47 -2.47
N VAL A 26 4.36 1.99 -2.79
CA VAL A 26 3.29 1.24 -3.47
C VAL A 26 3.06 1.89 -4.83
N LEU A 27 3.10 1.06 -5.87
CA LEU A 27 2.90 1.51 -7.24
C LEU A 27 1.75 0.74 -7.88
N LEU A 28 0.78 1.48 -8.42
CA LEU A 28 -0.32 0.95 -9.21
C LEU A 28 -0.18 1.46 -10.64
N THR A 29 -0.17 0.56 -11.61
CA THR A 29 -0.03 0.87 -13.04
C THR A 29 -1.33 0.53 -13.76
N ASN A 30 -1.89 1.49 -14.50
CA ASN A 30 -3.02 1.22 -15.38
C ASN A 30 -2.56 0.44 -16.62
N ARG A 31 -3.04 -0.79 -16.78
CA ARG A 31 -2.74 -1.68 -17.90
C ARG A 31 -3.79 -1.63 -19.02
N ARG A 32 -4.92 -0.95 -18.81
CA ARG A 32 -5.92 -0.74 -19.87
C ARG A 32 -5.40 0.23 -20.92
N ALA A 33 -6.00 0.15 -22.11
CA ALA A 33 -5.83 1.13 -23.18
C ALA A 33 -6.65 2.41 -22.97
N SER A 34 -7.43 2.51 -21.88
CA SER A 34 -8.26 3.67 -21.53
C SER A 34 -7.90 4.24 -20.15
N PRO A 35 -8.06 5.56 -19.95
CA PRO A 35 -7.84 6.17 -18.65
C PRO A 35 -8.90 5.74 -17.63
N CYS A 36 -8.49 5.58 -16.38
CA CYS A 36 -9.37 5.31 -15.25
C CYS A 36 -9.15 6.31 -14.10
N VAL A 37 -10.12 6.39 -13.18
CA VAL A 37 -10.08 7.25 -11.99
C VAL A 37 -9.79 6.41 -10.76
N LEU A 38 -8.78 6.82 -10.01
CA LEU A 38 -8.43 6.27 -8.72
C LEU A 38 -8.72 7.32 -7.64
N GLU A 39 -9.25 6.91 -6.49
CA GLU A 39 -9.31 7.80 -5.34
C GLU A 39 -7.88 8.07 -4.85
N ALA A 40 -7.54 9.34 -4.69
CA ALA A 40 -6.18 9.75 -4.35
C ALA A 40 -5.79 9.23 -2.96
N ARG A 41 -6.73 9.06 -2.02
CA ARG A 41 -6.41 8.52 -0.70
C ARG A 41 -6.79 7.04 -0.60
N PRO A 42 -5.82 6.11 -0.62
CA PRO A 42 -6.10 4.69 -0.47
C PRO A 42 -6.42 4.32 0.98
N HIS A 43 -7.21 3.26 1.14
CA HIS A 43 -7.27 2.50 2.38
C HIS A 43 -6.42 1.24 2.19
N MET A 44 -5.53 0.95 3.14
CA MET A 44 -4.61 -0.16 3.02
C MET A 44 -4.53 -0.97 4.31
N HIS A 45 -4.38 -2.28 4.15
CA HIS A 45 -4.15 -3.22 5.24
C HIS A 45 -2.95 -4.10 4.92
N ILE A 46 -2.13 -4.39 5.94
CA ILE A 46 -1.08 -5.40 5.82
C ILE A 46 -1.69 -6.74 6.23
N VAL A 47 -1.50 -7.76 5.39
CA VAL A 47 -1.99 -9.12 5.63
C VAL A 47 -0.86 -10.13 5.50
N ASP A 48 -0.93 -11.21 6.25
CA ASP A 48 0.03 -12.30 6.16
C ASP A 48 -0.40 -13.38 5.14
N VAL A 49 0.32 -14.50 5.09
CA VAL A 49 0.03 -15.61 4.16
C VAL A 49 -1.25 -16.36 4.49
N GLN A 50 -1.79 -16.20 5.70
CA GLN A 50 -3.02 -16.82 6.17
C GLN A 50 -4.24 -15.89 6.01
N ASP A 51 -4.09 -14.79 5.26
CA ASP A 51 -5.08 -13.72 5.13
C ASP A 51 -5.44 -13.05 6.47
N GLN A 52 -4.57 -13.16 7.48
CA GLN A 52 -4.75 -12.45 8.75
C GLN A 52 -4.31 -10.99 8.58
N VAL A 53 -5.24 -10.06 8.85
CA VAL A 53 -4.93 -8.62 8.90
C VAL A 53 -4.10 -8.32 10.15
N LEU A 54 -2.95 -7.68 9.96
CA LEU A 54 -2.11 -7.25 11.06
C LEU A 54 -2.75 -6.03 11.75
N PRO A 55 -2.87 -6.02 13.09
CA PRO A 55 -3.53 -4.93 13.80
C PRO A 55 -2.71 -3.64 13.69
N THR A 56 -3.30 -2.64 13.04
CA THR A 56 -2.69 -1.32 12.85
C THR A 56 -3.75 -0.24 13.04
N ARG A 57 -3.32 0.94 13.47
CA ARG A 57 -4.13 2.15 13.51
C ARG A 57 -3.70 3.06 12.38
N ASP A 58 -4.64 3.42 11.51
CA ASP A 58 -4.40 4.47 10.53
C ASP A 58 -4.28 5.83 11.25
N THR A 59 -3.20 6.53 10.97
CA THR A 59 -2.86 7.86 11.51
C THR A 59 -2.80 8.92 10.42
N SER A 60 -3.18 8.56 9.20
CA SER A 60 -3.19 9.45 8.06
C SER A 60 -4.25 10.55 8.24
N PRO A 61 -4.02 11.78 7.74
CA PRO A 61 -5.01 12.85 7.81
C PRO A 61 -6.32 12.47 7.12
N SER A 62 -7.46 12.83 7.73
CA SER A 62 -8.79 12.55 7.19
C SER A 62 -9.25 13.56 6.10
N THR A 63 -8.36 14.42 5.62
CA THR A 63 -8.71 15.51 4.69
C THR A 63 -9.02 15.02 3.28
N GLU A 64 -9.75 15.86 2.53
CA GLU A 64 -10.60 15.54 1.37
C GLU A 64 -10.10 14.48 0.38
N GLN A 65 -11.09 13.68 -0.05
CA GLN A 65 -11.04 12.71 -1.14
C GLN A 65 -10.78 13.44 -2.46
N GLY A 66 -9.54 13.38 -2.95
CA GLY A 66 -9.20 13.79 -4.31
C GLY A 66 -9.35 12.63 -5.29
N GLN A 67 -9.54 12.93 -6.57
CA GLN A 67 -9.54 11.93 -7.64
C GLN A 67 -8.30 12.09 -8.53
N LEU A 68 -7.70 10.96 -8.89
CA LEU A 68 -6.51 10.87 -9.73
C LEU A 68 -6.86 10.16 -11.03
N VAL A 69 -6.67 10.84 -12.17
CA VAL A 69 -6.84 10.22 -13.49
C VAL A 69 -5.55 9.53 -13.90
N VAL A 70 -5.58 8.20 -14.00
CA VAL A 70 -4.42 7.38 -14.38
C VAL A 70 -4.54 6.99 -15.85
N GLN A 71 -3.67 7.55 -16.69
CA GLN A 71 -3.61 7.26 -18.12
C GLN A 71 -3.11 5.83 -18.41
N PRO A 72 -3.38 5.27 -19.60
CA PRO A 72 -2.80 4.00 -20.04
C PRO A 72 -1.28 3.95 -19.86
N GLY A 73 -0.78 2.93 -19.17
CA GLY A 73 0.64 2.73 -18.86
C GLY A 73 1.21 3.66 -17.78
N GLN A 74 0.44 4.63 -17.29
CA GLN A 74 0.85 5.53 -16.23
C GLN A 74 0.80 4.84 -14.86
N ARG A 75 1.64 5.34 -13.95
CA ARG A 75 1.74 4.84 -12.59
C ARG A 75 1.24 5.86 -11.59
N ALA A 76 0.41 5.41 -10.66
CA ALA A 76 0.11 6.10 -9.42
C ALA A 76 1.02 5.54 -8.32
N ARG A 77 1.66 6.43 -7.54
CA ARG A 77 2.60 6.11 -6.48
C ARG A 77 2.08 6.66 -5.17
N THR A 78 2.19 5.88 -4.10
CA THR A 78 2.06 6.38 -2.72
C THR A 78 3.19 5.82 -1.88
N GLU A 79 3.46 6.49 -0.77
CA GLU A 79 4.33 6.03 0.29
C GLU A 79 3.50 5.69 1.53
N MET A 80 3.90 4.62 2.21
CA MET A 80 3.32 4.21 3.48
C MET A 80 4.44 4.02 4.48
N THR A 81 4.27 4.51 5.70
CA THR A 81 5.17 4.27 6.81
C THR A 81 4.49 3.39 7.85
N TRP A 82 5.13 2.28 8.21
CA TRP A 82 4.67 1.36 9.25
C TRP A 82 5.59 1.38 10.47
N GLN A 83 5.01 1.51 11.66
CA GLN A 83 5.77 1.65 12.91
C GLN A 83 5.22 0.79 14.06
N ASN A 84 6.11 0.52 15.01
CA ASN A 84 5.81 -0.01 16.34
C ASN A 84 4.99 -1.32 16.34
N TYR A 85 5.45 -2.33 15.60
CA TYR A 85 4.79 -3.64 15.62
C TYR A 85 5.34 -4.50 16.76
N CYS A 86 4.55 -4.68 17.81
CA CYS A 86 4.93 -5.37 19.05
C CYS A 86 4.23 -6.74 19.24
N GLN A 87 3.53 -7.24 18.23
CA GLN A 87 2.88 -8.54 18.27
C GLN A 87 3.87 -9.65 17.84
N SER A 88 3.41 -10.91 17.88
CA SER A 88 4.17 -12.02 17.30
C SER A 88 4.44 -11.80 15.81
N ASN A 89 5.55 -12.34 15.33
CA ASN A 89 5.90 -12.31 13.92
C ASN A 89 4.74 -12.87 13.05
N PRO A 90 4.45 -12.25 11.90
CA PRO A 90 3.42 -12.70 10.98
C PRO A 90 3.76 -14.05 10.34
N ASN A 91 2.74 -14.75 9.84
CA ASN A 91 2.95 -16.00 9.13
C ASN A 91 3.46 -15.73 7.70
N GLY A 92 4.74 -15.99 7.47
CA GLY A 92 5.32 -15.91 6.13
C GLY A 92 5.35 -14.50 5.53
N PRO A 93 5.51 -14.40 4.20
CA PRO A 93 5.61 -13.10 3.54
C PRO A 93 4.33 -12.28 3.64
N LEU A 94 4.50 -10.97 3.75
CA LEU A 94 3.42 -10.01 3.83
C LEU A 94 2.88 -9.66 2.45
N ARG A 95 1.59 -9.36 2.41
CA ARG A 95 0.92 -8.68 1.32
C ARG A 95 0.31 -7.39 1.84
N LEU A 96 0.16 -6.43 0.95
CA LEU A 96 -0.61 -5.22 1.16
C LEU A 96 -1.92 -5.37 0.40
N THR A 97 -3.04 -5.21 1.10
CA THR A 97 -4.35 -5.12 0.44
C THR A 97 -4.69 -3.65 0.30
N VAL A 98 -4.84 -3.19 -0.94
CA VAL A 98 -5.30 -1.83 -1.26
C VAL A 98 -6.78 -1.88 -1.58
N GLU A 99 -7.61 -1.16 -0.82
CA GLU A 99 -9.04 -1.03 -1.13
C GLU A 99 -9.26 0.07 -2.17
N LEU A 100 -9.90 -0.27 -3.27
CA LEU A 100 -10.28 0.65 -4.34
C LEU A 100 -11.65 1.24 -4.01
N ILE A 101 -11.68 2.36 -3.27
CA ILE A 101 -12.92 2.96 -2.72
C ILE A 101 -14.05 3.14 -3.76
N GLY A 102 -13.72 3.48 -5.02
CA GLY A 102 -14.73 3.65 -6.07
C GLY A 102 -15.46 2.36 -6.46
N THR A 103 -14.89 1.18 -6.16
CA THR A 103 -15.47 -0.13 -6.50
C THR A 103 -15.64 -1.02 -5.27
N HIS A 104 -15.06 -0.65 -4.12
CA HIS A 104 -14.91 -1.45 -2.91
C HIS A 104 -14.18 -2.79 -3.12
N ASP A 105 -13.46 -2.93 -4.24
CA ASP A 105 -12.65 -4.12 -4.49
C ASP A 105 -11.33 -4.06 -3.72
N GLN A 106 -10.81 -5.24 -3.37
CA GLN A 106 -9.53 -5.40 -2.72
C GLN A 106 -8.46 -5.82 -3.74
N PHE A 107 -7.40 -5.01 -3.85
CA PHE A 107 -6.26 -5.26 -4.72
C PHE A 107 -5.07 -5.76 -3.89
N PRO A 108 -4.78 -7.07 -3.87
CA PRO A 108 -3.65 -7.62 -3.14
C PRO A 108 -2.34 -7.33 -3.88
N VAL A 109 -1.34 -6.89 -3.15
CA VAL A 109 -0.01 -6.55 -3.65
C VAL A 109 1.04 -7.28 -2.82
N LEU A 110 1.94 -8.00 -3.47
CA LEU A 110 3.03 -8.66 -2.75
C LEU A 110 4.05 -7.62 -2.28
N VAL A 111 4.48 -7.74 -1.03
CA VAL A 111 5.52 -6.89 -0.45
C VAL A 111 6.89 -7.53 -0.66
N THR A 112 7.78 -6.83 -1.35
CA THR A 112 9.13 -7.31 -1.68
C THR A 112 10.24 -6.38 -1.18
N ASP A 113 11.48 -6.86 -1.15
CA ASP A 113 12.67 -6.03 -0.97
C ASP A 113 13.15 -5.42 -2.31
N ALA A 114 14.27 -4.69 -2.27
CA ALA A 114 14.92 -4.14 -3.46
C ALA A 114 15.39 -5.18 -4.49
N LYS A 115 15.53 -6.45 -4.09
CA LYS A 115 15.93 -7.56 -4.95
C LYS A 115 14.72 -8.36 -5.46
N GLY A 116 13.49 -7.96 -5.10
CA GLY A 116 12.25 -8.64 -5.50
C GLY A 116 11.91 -9.87 -4.65
N ASN A 117 12.62 -10.13 -3.55
CA ASN A 117 12.28 -11.24 -2.66
C ASN A 117 11.11 -10.85 -1.78
N SER A 118 10.11 -11.72 -1.64
CA SER A 118 9.00 -11.53 -0.71
C SER A 118 9.49 -11.34 0.72
N GLN A 119 8.90 -10.39 1.45
CA GLN A 119 9.36 -10.02 2.79
C GLN A 119 8.31 -10.27 3.86
N ALA A 120 8.77 -10.77 5.01
CA ALA A 120 7.99 -10.88 6.24
C ALA A 120 8.39 -9.83 7.30
N ALA A 121 9.23 -8.85 6.91
CA ALA A 121 9.80 -7.89 7.83
C ALA A 121 8.72 -6.98 8.43
N THR A 122 8.82 -6.78 9.74
CA THR A 122 7.99 -5.84 10.51
C THR A 122 8.86 -4.74 11.10
N PRO A 123 8.31 -3.55 11.38
CA PRO A 123 9.05 -2.52 12.12
C PRO A 123 9.40 -3.03 13.51
N LEU A 124 10.48 -2.49 14.07
CA LEU A 124 10.87 -2.80 15.44
C LEU A 124 9.78 -2.35 16.43
N CYS A 125 9.58 -3.12 17.48
CA CYS A 125 8.79 -2.70 18.62
C CYS A 125 9.61 -1.69 19.45
N THR A 126 9.20 -0.43 19.44
CA THR A 126 9.89 0.66 20.16
C THR A 126 9.10 1.16 21.36
N ALA A 127 7.79 0.89 21.42
CA ALA A 127 6.89 1.28 22.50
C ALA A 127 5.86 0.18 22.81
N GLN A 128 6.23 -0.73 23.72
CA GLN A 128 5.38 -1.83 24.15
C GLN A 128 4.02 -1.33 24.68
N GLY A 129 2.94 -1.97 24.24
CA GLY A 129 1.56 -1.63 24.65
C GLY A 129 0.96 -0.43 23.91
N GLN A 130 1.73 0.31 23.12
CA GLN A 130 1.21 1.29 22.17
C GLN A 130 0.76 0.60 20.88
N PRO A 131 -0.24 1.14 20.16
CA PRO A 131 -0.68 0.56 18.90
C PRO A 131 0.43 0.62 17.85
N SER A 132 0.42 -0.36 16.94
CA SER A 132 1.14 -0.24 15.67
C SER A 132 0.39 0.73 14.77
N THR A 133 1.10 1.57 14.02
CA THR A 133 0.49 2.64 13.22
C THR A 133 0.87 2.54 11.75
N LEU A 134 -0.08 2.89 10.89
CA LEU A 134 0.15 3.15 9.48
C LEU A 134 -0.08 4.64 9.21
N TYR A 135 0.81 5.21 8.44
CA TYR A 135 0.65 6.53 7.82
C TYR A 135 0.78 6.33 6.32
N ILE A 136 -0.19 6.81 5.56
CA ILE A 136 -0.30 6.59 4.11
C ILE A 136 -0.49 7.94 3.44
N ASP A 137 0.40 8.26 2.52
CA ASP A 137 0.27 9.45 1.69
C ASP A 137 -0.80 9.26 0.60
N PRO A 138 -1.38 10.34 0.07
CA PRO A 138 -2.17 10.24 -1.15
C PRO A 138 -1.33 9.67 -2.30
N PHE A 139 -1.99 8.97 -3.22
CA PHE A 139 -1.45 8.68 -4.53
C PHE A 139 -1.17 9.98 -5.29
N ASP A 140 -0.03 9.98 -5.96
CA ASP A 140 0.32 10.95 -6.98
C ASP A 140 0.77 10.25 -8.27
N ILE A 141 0.75 10.97 -9.38
CA ILE A 141 1.25 10.47 -10.66
C ILE A 141 2.78 10.46 -10.64
N VAL A 142 3.36 9.33 -11.05
CA VAL A 142 4.79 9.29 -11.38
C VAL A 142 4.99 9.99 -12.71
N HIS A 143 5.49 11.22 -12.66
CA HIS A 143 6.04 11.89 -13.83
C HIS A 143 7.34 11.18 -14.22
N GLN A 144 7.44 10.70 -15.46
CA GLN A 144 8.68 10.10 -15.96
C GLN A 144 9.81 11.15 -15.87
N GLU A 145 10.92 10.78 -15.23
CA GLU A 145 12.20 11.49 -15.36
C GLU A 145 12.85 11.19 -16.72
#